data_AF-A0A1Z5L1N6-F1
#
_entry.id   AF-A0A1Z5L1N6-F1
#
_cell.length_a   1.000
_cell.length_b   1.000
_cell.length_c   1.000
_cell.angle_alpha   90.00
_cell.angle_beta   90.00
_cell.angle_gamma   90.00
#
_symmetry.space_group_name_H-M   'P 1'
#
loop_
_entity.id
_entity.type
_entity.pdbx_description
1 polymer ?
#
loop_
_entity_poly.entity_id
_entity_poly.type
_entity_poly.pdbx_seq_one_letter_code
_entity_poly.pdbx_strand_id
1 'polypeptide(L)'
;MLHRRLLYDDAFGVGEALNETYYNGTGIVVRGRHRVLLSSVDEAAQLHRQLAQKLYMAPVPAFAQIVSVKSYLSRYNTSFSGVSSSLPPNVHLLSLEKWEEGLVLLRLEHFYEKGDNAGHLSAPATV
;
A
#
# COMPACT_ATOMS: atom_id res chain seq x y z
N MET A 1 -14.32 -2.50 -14.11
CA MET A 1 -14.52 -1.21 -14.83
C MET A 1 -13.28 -0.35 -14.56
N LEU A 2 -12.56 0.11 -15.58
CA LEU A 2 -11.23 0.75 -15.42
C LEU A 2 -11.23 2.27 -15.58
N HIS A 3 -12.10 2.78 -16.45
CA HIS A 3 -12.25 4.19 -16.77
C HIS A 3 -13.67 4.37 -17.31
N ARG A 4 -14.27 5.54 -17.10
CA ARG A 4 -15.63 5.86 -17.51
C ARG A 4 -15.63 7.22 -18.19
N ARG A 5 -16.46 7.35 -19.21
CA ARG A 5 -16.82 8.61 -19.84
C ARG A 5 -18.32 8.58 -20.13
N LEU A 6 -19.03 9.59 -19.68
CA LEU A 6 -20.45 9.81 -19.91
C LEU A 6 -20.63 11.11 -20.68
N LEU A 7 -21.64 11.17 -21.55
CA LEU A 7 -21.99 12.38 -22.29
C LEU A 7 -23.17 13.14 -21.67
N TYR A 8 -23.78 12.54 -20.65
CA TYR A 8 -24.94 13.08 -19.95
C TYR A 8 -24.72 12.97 -18.44
N ASP A 9 -25.27 13.95 -17.72
CA ASP A 9 -25.43 13.95 -16.27
C ASP A 9 -26.45 12.88 -15.85
N ASP A 10 -26.27 12.33 -14.65
CA ASP A 10 -27.16 11.32 -14.09
C ASP A 10 -28.28 11.90 -13.21
N ALA A 11 -28.37 13.24 -13.13
CA ALA A 11 -29.38 14.00 -12.40
C ALA A 11 -29.38 13.79 -10.87
N PHE A 12 -28.25 13.36 -10.28
CA PHE A 12 -28.10 13.23 -8.82
C PHE A 12 -27.43 14.43 -8.13
N GLY A 13 -27.32 15.57 -8.83
CA GLY A 13 -26.99 16.87 -8.22
C GLY A 13 -25.63 17.46 -8.58
N VAL A 14 -24.78 16.73 -9.31
CA VAL A 14 -23.50 17.29 -9.81
C VAL A 14 -23.77 18.25 -10.98
N GLY A 15 -24.72 17.92 -11.87
CA GLY A 15 -25.14 18.80 -12.96
C GLY A 15 -24.17 18.84 -14.13
N GLU A 16 -23.31 17.83 -14.25
CA GLU A 16 -22.36 17.70 -15.37
C GLU A 16 -22.16 16.24 -15.75
N ALA A 17 -21.87 16.00 -17.02
CA ALA A 17 -21.50 14.67 -17.49
C ALA A 17 -20.08 14.31 -16.99
N LEU A 18 -19.86 13.04 -16.63
CA LEU A 18 -18.52 12.52 -16.36
C LEU A 18 -17.68 12.47 -17.64
N ASN A 19 -17.17 13.62 -18.07
CA ASN A 19 -16.48 13.82 -19.35
C ASN A 19 -15.14 14.54 -19.14
N GLU A 20 -14.28 13.94 -18.32
CA GLU A 20 -12.97 14.51 -17.99
C GLU A 20 -12.10 14.69 -19.24
N THR A 21 -11.54 15.89 -19.39
CA THR A 21 -10.68 16.26 -20.51
C THR A 21 -9.40 16.92 -20.01
N TYR A 22 -8.33 16.73 -20.77
CA TYR A 22 -7.07 17.44 -20.69
C TYR A 22 -7.11 18.71 -21.56
N TYR A 23 -6.01 19.46 -21.59
CA TYR A 23 -5.84 20.64 -22.42
C TYR A 23 -6.30 20.43 -23.88
N ASN A 24 -6.94 21.44 -24.47
CA ASN A 24 -7.59 21.41 -25.80
C ASN A 24 -8.76 20.41 -25.93
N GLY A 25 -9.41 20.02 -24.83
CA GLY A 25 -10.62 19.17 -24.88
C GLY A 25 -10.34 17.71 -25.24
N THR A 26 -9.09 17.27 -25.18
CA THR A 26 -8.72 15.87 -25.42
C THR A 26 -9.12 15.04 -24.20
N GLY A 27 -9.72 13.86 -24.38
CA GLY A 27 -10.08 12.99 -23.24
C GLY A 27 -8.87 12.59 -22.39
N ILE A 28 -9.07 12.46 -21.08
CA ILE A 28 -7.98 12.04 -20.18
C ILE A 28 -7.51 10.61 -20.49
N VAL A 29 -6.24 10.32 -20.18
CA VAL A 29 -5.65 8.99 -20.31
C VAL A 29 -5.23 8.51 -18.94
N VAL A 30 -5.78 7.36 -18.52
CA VAL A 30 -5.44 6.71 -17.26
C VAL A 30 -4.52 5.52 -17.52
N ARG A 31 -3.48 5.36 -16.70
CA ARG A 31 -2.59 4.20 -16.71
C ARG A 31 -2.69 3.47 -15.38
N GLY A 32 -3.04 2.19 -15.43
CA GLY A 32 -3.10 1.31 -14.26
C GLY A 32 -2.31 0.01 -14.48
N ARG A 33 -2.20 -0.79 -13.42
CA ARG A 33 -1.63 -2.15 -13.48
C ARG A 33 -2.53 -3.10 -12.70
N HIS A 34 -2.92 -4.19 -13.34
CA HIS A 34 -3.53 -5.34 -12.67
C HIS A 34 -2.48 -6.42 -12.47
N ARG A 35 -2.60 -7.15 -11.36
CA ARG A 35 -1.83 -8.36 -11.11
C ARG A 35 -2.83 -9.49 -10.88
N VAL A 36 -2.67 -10.56 -11.64
CA VAL A 36 -3.47 -11.77 -11.51
C VAL A 36 -2.57 -12.83 -10.93
N LEU A 37 -3.01 -13.45 -9.84
CA LEU A 37 -2.31 -14.52 -9.14
C LEU A 37 -3.09 -15.81 -9.36
N LEU A 38 -2.38 -16.89 -9.67
CA LEU A 38 -2.91 -18.25 -9.70
C LEU A 38 -2.26 -19.02 -8.56
N SER A 39 -3.09 -19.65 -7.73
CA SER A 39 -2.64 -20.43 -6.57
C SER A 39 -3.69 -21.49 -6.23
N SER A 40 -3.37 -22.37 -5.29
CA SER A 40 -4.40 -23.13 -4.58
C SER A 40 -5.28 -22.18 -3.75
N VAL A 41 -6.45 -22.67 -3.35
CA VAL A 41 -7.36 -21.91 -2.47
C VAL A 41 -6.68 -21.61 -1.12
N ASP A 42 -5.94 -22.58 -0.57
CA ASP A 42 -5.30 -22.45 0.74
C ASP A 42 -4.18 -21.39 0.76
N GLU A 43 -3.47 -21.23 -0.36
CA GLU A 43 -2.37 -20.26 -0.49
C GLU A 43 -2.84 -18.87 -0.95
N ALA A 44 -4.04 -18.76 -1.52
CA ALA A 44 -4.53 -17.54 -2.14
C ALA A 44 -4.47 -16.36 -1.17
N ALA A 45 -4.92 -16.57 0.07
CA ALA A 45 -4.92 -15.60 1.15
C ALA A 45 -3.51 -15.06 1.47
N GLN A 46 -2.54 -15.96 1.59
CA GLN A 46 -1.16 -15.59 1.86
C GLN A 46 -0.59 -14.72 0.74
N LEU A 47 -0.78 -15.13 -0.52
CA LEU A 47 -0.20 -14.46 -1.66
C LEU A 47 -0.84 -13.08 -1.92
N HIS A 48 -2.17 -13.01 -1.99
CA HIS A 48 -2.82 -11.76 -2.38
C HIS A 48 -2.72 -10.69 -1.29
N ARG A 49 -2.86 -11.05 0.00
CA ARG A 49 -2.79 -10.05 1.08
C ARG A 49 -1.39 -9.50 1.29
N GLN A 50 -0.37 -10.36 1.28
CA GLN A 50 1.02 -9.89 1.36
C GLN A 50 1.40 -9.02 0.16
N LEU A 51 0.96 -9.40 -1.05
CA LEU A 51 1.22 -8.60 -2.24
C LEU A 51 0.47 -7.27 -2.20
N ALA A 52 -0.78 -7.26 -1.72
CA ALA A 52 -1.57 -6.04 -1.57
C ALA A 52 -0.91 -5.07 -0.59
N GLN A 53 -0.45 -5.54 0.57
CA GLN A 53 0.27 -4.69 1.53
C GLN A 53 1.58 -4.13 0.94
N LYS A 54 2.39 -4.97 0.27
CA LYS A 54 3.62 -4.51 -0.40
C LYS A 54 3.36 -3.50 -1.53
N LEU A 55 2.19 -3.59 -2.17
CA LEU A 55 1.76 -2.66 -3.21
C LEU A 55 1.30 -1.33 -2.63
N TYR A 56 0.51 -1.40 -1.55
CA TYR A 56 -0.01 -0.23 -0.85
C TYR A 56 1.14 0.55 -0.18
N MET A 57 2.03 -0.15 0.52
CA MET A 57 3.21 0.41 1.19
C MET A 57 4.48 0.26 0.33
N ALA A 58 4.39 0.57 -0.95
CA ALA A 58 5.57 0.53 -1.82
C ALA A 58 6.67 1.47 -1.28
N PRO A 59 7.95 1.07 -1.33
CA PRO A 59 9.04 1.92 -0.87
C PRO A 59 9.04 3.28 -1.58
N VAL A 60 9.24 4.35 -0.81
CA VAL A 60 9.35 5.71 -1.37
C VAL A 60 10.78 5.91 -1.87
N PRO A 61 11.00 6.07 -3.19
CA PRO A 61 12.33 6.34 -3.70
C PRO A 61 12.76 7.76 -3.31
N ALA A 62 13.95 7.88 -2.74
CA ALA A 62 14.59 9.15 -2.41
C ALA A 62 15.90 9.28 -3.19
N PHE A 63 16.16 10.48 -3.70
CA PHE A 63 17.35 10.77 -4.51
C PHE A 63 18.15 11.91 -3.88
N ALA A 64 19.48 11.77 -3.91
CA ALA A 64 20.41 12.80 -3.44
C ALA A 64 21.57 12.92 -4.43
N GLN A 65 22.04 14.15 -4.63
CA GLN A 65 23.27 14.38 -5.37
C GLN A 65 24.46 13.98 -4.50
N ILE A 66 25.28 13.06 -4.99
CA ILE A 66 26.42 12.52 -4.24
C ILE A 66 27.70 12.58 -5.08
N VAL A 67 28.84 12.77 -4.41
CA VAL A 67 30.16 12.73 -5.05
C VAL A 67 30.57 11.28 -5.34
N SER A 68 30.35 10.39 -4.37
CA SER A 68 30.53 8.94 -4.53
C SER A 68 29.71 8.19 -3.48
N VAL A 69 29.27 6.97 -3.81
CA VAL A 69 28.53 6.09 -2.90
C VAL A 69 29.31 5.87 -1.59
N LYS A 70 30.62 5.61 -1.70
CA LYS A 70 31.49 5.42 -0.53
C LYS A 70 31.48 6.62 0.42
N SER A 71 31.59 7.84 -0.12
CA SER A 71 31.62 9.06 0.70
C SER A 71 30.28 9.37 1.35
N TYR A 72 29.16 9.00 0.71
CA TYR A 72 27.83 9.18 1.26
C TYR A 72 27.57 8.20 2.41
N LEU A 73 27.87 6.91 2.18
CA LEU A 73 27.73 5.86 3.20
C LEU A 73 28.63 6.08 4.42
N SER A 74 29.80 6.71 4.25
CA SER A 74 30.68 7.03 5.38
C SER A 74 30.23 8.24 6.20
N ARG A 75 29.38 9.12 5.65
CA ARG A 75 28.95 10.36 6.31
C ARG A 75 27.55 10.28 6.90
N TYR A 76 26.67 9.46 6.32
CA TYR A 76 25.26 9.40 6.69
C TYR A 76 24.84 8.00 7.08
N ASN A 77 23.90 7.91 8.02
CA ASN A 77 23.20 6.67 8.27
C ASN A 77 22.16 6.42 7.17
N THR A 78 22.35 5.34 6.41
CA THR A 78 21.46 4.94 5.30
C THR A 78 20.56 3.76 5.64
N SER A 79 20.51 3.34 6.91
CA SER A 79 19.63 2.27 7.37
C SER A 79 19.04 2.62 8.73
N PHE A 80 17.74 2.42 8.87
CA PHE A 80 17.03 2.61 10.13
C PHE A 80 15.95 1.55 10.26
N SER A 81 15.81 0.99 11.47
CA SER A 81 14.68 0.16 11.86
C SER A 81 14.14 0.69 13.18
N GLY A 82 12.82 0.91 13.23
CA GLY A 82 12.11 1.26 14.46
C GLY A 82 11.73 0.05 15.32
N VAL A 83 12.04 -1.17 14.85
CA VAL A 83 11.73 -2.43 15.53
C VAL A 83 12.99 -3.26 15.75
N SER A 84 13.05 -3.98 16.87
CA SER A 84 14.14 -4.91 17.20
C SER A 84 14.06 -6.23 16.45
N SER A 85 12.86 -6.60 16.00
CA SER A 85 12.58 -7.82 15.25
C SER A 85 11.44 -7.59 14.28
N SER A 86 11.38 -8.40 13.22
CA SER A 86 10.24 -8.40 12.31
C SER A 86 8.94 -8.74 13.03
N LEU A 87 7.84 -8.10 12.63
CA LEU A 87 6.51 -8.47 13.09
C LEU A 87 6.15 -9.89 12.63
N PRO A 88 5.27 -10.60 13.37
CA PRO A 88 4.69 -11.85 12.91
C PRO A 88 4.07 -11.70 11.51
N PRO A 89 4.12 -12.74 10.65
CA PRO A 89 3.70 -12.64 9.25
C PRO A 89 2.20 -12.33 9.06
N ASN A 90 1.39 -12.53 10.11
CA ASN A 90 -0.03 -12.24 10.17
C ASN A 90 -0.39 -10.92 10.85
N VAL A 91 0.61 -10.14 11.28
CA VAL A 91 0.42 -8.82 11.88
C VAL A 91 1.02 -7.74 10.98
N HIS A 92 0.26 -6.67 10.76
CA HIS A 92 0.69 -5.51 10.01
C HIS A 92 0.63 -4.24 10.86
N LEU A 93 1.64 -3.37 10.71
CA LEU A 93 1.65 -2.03 11.29
C LEU A 93 0.74 -1.11 10.47
N LEU A 94 -0.52 -0.98 10.89
CA LEU A 94 -1.49 -0.16 10.19
C LEU A 94 -1.16 1.33 10.27
N SER A 95 -0.73 1.81 11.44
CA SER A 95 -0.25 3.20 11.59
C SER A 95 0.72 3.37 12.74
N LEU A 96 1.67 4.29 12.55
CA LEU A 96 2.49 4.87 13.60
C LEU A 96 2.49 6.39 13.42
N GLU A 97 1.90 7.11 14.37
CA GLU A 97 1.71 8.56 14.28
C GLU A 97 2.13 9.22 15.59
N LYS A 98 2.79 10.39 15.51
CA LYS A 98 3.00 11.25 16.68
C LYS A 98 1.66 11.89 17.04
N TRP A 99 1.24 11.76 18.29
CA TRP A 99 -0.03 12.34 18.74
C TRP A 99 0.20 13.63 19.52
N GLU A 100 0.53 13.53 20.80
CA GLU A 100 0.90 14.65 21.66
C GLU A 100 2.38 14.59 22.06
N GLU A 101 2.82 15.50 22.92
CA GLU A 101 4.19 15.51 23.42
C GLU A 101 4.49 14.21 24.17
N GLY A 102 5.46 13.44 23.66
CA GLY A 102 5.84 12.13 24.20
C GLY A 102 4.87 10.99 23.89
N LEU A 103 3.76 11.24 23.17
CA LEU A 103 2.77 10.21 22.85
C LEU A 103 2.80 9.82 21.38
N VAL A 104 2.56 8.53 21.14
CA VAL A 104 2.40 7.95 19.80
C VAL A 104 1.10 7.16 19.71
N LEU A 105 0.42 7.25 18.58
CA LEU A 105 -0.67 6.37 18.22
C LEU A 105 -0.12 5.22 17.39
N LEU A 106 -0.16 4.02 17.97
CA LEU A 106 0.22 2.77 17.34
C LEU A 106 -1.04 1.94 17.06
N ARG A 107 -1.24 1.52 15.81
CA ARG A 107 -2.29 0.58 15.43
C ARG A 107 -1.68 -0.61 14.71
N LEU A 108 -2.00 -1.80 15.20
CA LEU A 108 -1.65 -3.07 14.59
C LEU A 108 -2.93 -3.74 14.09
N GLU A 109 -2.84 -4.47 12.98
CA GLU A 109 -3.95 -5.25 12.45
C GLU A 109 -3.55 -6.71 12.23
N HIS A 110 -4.47 -7.63 12.50
CA HIS A 110 -4.39 -9.01 12.06
C HIS A 110 -5.18 -9.14 10.76
N PHE A 111 -4.47 -9.15 9.63
CA PHE A 111 -5.09 -9.02 8.31
C PHE A 111 -5.44 -10.36 7.64
N TYR A 112 -5.34 -11.48 8.36
CA TYR A 112 -5.82 -12.80 7.93
C TYR A 112 -7.15 -13.15 8.61
N GLU A 113 -8.04 -13.78 7.87
CA GLU A 113 -9.31 -14.32 8.32
C GLU A 113 -9.17 -15.77 8.80
N LYS A 114 -10.23 -16.29 9.42
CA LYS A 114 -10.28 -17.67 9.91
C LYS A 114 -10.17 -18.67 8.75
N GLY A 115 -9.21 -19.59 8.85
CA GLY A 115 -9.03 -20.69 7.88
C GLY A 115 -8.03 -20.38 6.78
N ASP A 116 -7.56 -19.13 6.68
CA ASP A 116 -6.53 -18.76 5.73
C ASP A 116 -5.23 -19.53 5.98
N ASN A 117 -4.64 -20.04 4.89
CA ASN A 117 -3.42 -20.84 4.93
C ASN A 117 -3.56 -22.03 5.89
N ALA A 118 -4.62 -22.82 5.71
CA ALA A 118 -4.96 -23.95 6.59
C ALA A 118 -5.05 -23.58 8.09
N GLY A 119 -5.31 -22.31 8.39
CA GLY A 119 -5.39 -21.77 9.74
C GLY A 119 -4.05 -21.36 10.36
N HIS A 120 -2.91 -21.58 9.68
CA HIS A 120 -1.58 -21.23 10.21
C HIS A 120 -1.41 -19.72 10.37
N LEU A 121 -1.85 -18.93 9.37
CA LEU A 121 -1.78 -17.47 9.41
C LEU A 121 -2.99 -16.82 10.11
N SER A 122 -4.01 -17.63 10.43
CA SER A 122 -5.18 -17.19 11.20
C SER A 122 -4.98 -17.29 12.72
N ALA A 123 -3.88 -17.88 13.18
CA ALA A 123 -3.63 -18.11 14.60
C ALA A 123 -3.35 -16.81 15.35
N PRO A 124 -3.66 -16.72 16.66
CA PRO A 124 -3.26 -15.58 17.47
C PRO A 124 -1.75 -15.30 17.39
N ALA A 125 -1.38 -14.02 17.34
CA ALA A 125 0.01 -13.58 17.29
C ALA A 125 0.33 -12.66 18.47
N THR A 126 1.61 -12.64 18.86
CA THR A 126 2.17 -11.74 19.87
C THR A 126 3.24 -10.86 19.22
N VAL A 127 3.23 -9.57 19.53
CA VAL A 127 4.17 -8.54 19.04
C VAL A 127 4.96 -7.97 20.20
#